data_AF-A0A7S3EIN5-F1
#
_entry.id   AF-A0A7S3EIN5-F1
#
_cell.length_a   1.000
_cell.length_b   1.000
_cell.length_c   1.000
_cell.angle_alpha   90.00
_cell.angle_beta   90.00
_cell.angle_gamma   90.00
#
_symmetry.space_group_name_H-M   'P 1'
#
loop_
_entity.id
_entity.type
_entity.pdbx_description
1 polymer ?
#
loop_
_entity_poly.entity_id
_entity_poly.type
_entity_poly.pdbx_seq_one_letter_code
_entity_poly.pdbx_strand_id
1 'polypeptide(L)'
;MGFAFCARLCLSGNGRRRALSTSRAYLGSLLEYGRAVLTEKEPWQKKVLTHEARKLFVSGSLPVRGSALAEAPASWSRNERPAVVDPSEMPKPKDAEGSAILFYLHSLAHVELNAINLCWDTMVRFSNVEMPEDFYDELLRVADDESR
;
A
#
# COMPACT_ATOMS: atom_id res chain seq x y z
N MET A 1 -3.67 25.76 8.95
CA MET A 1 -3.59 25.84 7.48
C MET A 1 -3.12 24.53 6.84
N GLY A 2 -3.34 23.37 7.49
CA GLY A 2 -2.63 22.12 7.18
C GLY A 2 -3.49 20.88 6.94
N PHE A 3 -4.68 20.79 7.52
CA PHE A 3 -5.59 19.64 7.36
C PHE A 3 -6.55 19.84 6.18
N ALA A 4 -7.01 21.08 5.97
CA ALA A 4 -7.86 21.42 4.82
C ALA A 4 -7.12 21.25 3.49
N PHE A 5 -5.78 21.31 3.46
CA PHE A 5 -5.01 21.07 2.24
C PHE A 5 -4.84 19.56 1.96
N CYS A 6 -4.66 18.72 2.98
CA CYS A 6 -4.47 17.28 2.80
C CYS A 6 -5.77 16.59 2.34
N ALA A 7 -6.89 16.86 3.01
CA ALA A 7 -8.20 16.33 2.58
C ALA A 7 -8.62 16.86 1.21
N ARG A 8 -8.35 18.15 0.92
CA ARG A 8 -8.71 18.76 -0.37
C ARG A 8 -7.76 18.39 -1.50
N LEU A 9 -6.49 18.04 -1.27
CA LEU A 9 -5.62 17.48 -2.31
C LEU A 9 -5.88 16.00 -2.59
N CYS A 10 -6.20 15.19 -1.57
CA CYS A 10 -6.62 13.81 -1.81
C CYS A 10 -7.93 13.75 -2.60
N LEU A 11 -8.88 14.67 -2.33
CA LEU A 11 -10.17 14.75 -3.06
C LEU A 11 -10.08 15.54 -4.36
N SER A 12 -9.13 16.48 -4.49
CA SER A 12 -8.78 17.16 -5.74
C SER A 12 -7.69 16.41 -6.50
N GLY A 13 -7.78 15.07 -6.49
CA GLY A 13 -7.13 14.18 -7.44
C GLY A 13 -7.62 14.50 -8.85
N ASN A 14 -7.14 15.61 -9.38
CA ASN A 14 -7.33 16.07 -10.74
C ASN A 14 -7.00 14.88 -11.64
N GLY A 15 -7.97 14.46 -12.46
CA GLY A 15 -7.97 13.26 -13.31
C GLY A 15 -6.85 13.20 -14.35
N ARG A 16 -5.61 13.29 -13.91
CA ARG A 16 -4.43 12.92 -14.67
C ARG A 16 -4.30 11.43 -14.50
N ARG A 17 -4.92 10.70 -15.43
CA ARG A 17 -4.42 9.40 -15.90
C ARG A 17 -2.96 9.62 -16.30
N ARG A 18 -2.04 9.64 -15.34
CA ARG A 18 -0.62 9.73 -15.63
C ARG A 18 -0.32 8.40 -16.29
N ALA A 19 -0.04 8.48 -17.59
CA ALA A 19 0.28 7.35 -18.43
C ALA A 19 1.20 6.42 -17.64
N LEU A 20 0.77 5.15 -17.54
CA LEU A 20 1.54 4.04 -17.00
C LEU A 20 2.97 4.19 -17.54
N SER A 21 3.92 4.50 -16.67
CA SER A 21 5.32 4.52 -17.06
C SER A 21 5.64 3.14 -17.62
N THR A 22 6.19 3.13 -18.83
CA THR A 22 6.43 2.01 -19.73
C THR A 22 7.54 1.07 -19.19
N SER A 23 7.35 0.57 -17.97
CA SER A 23 8.20 -0.43 -17.29
C SER A 23 7.32 -1.40 -16.48
N ARG A 24 6.10 -1.66 -16.95
CA ARG A 24 5.27 -2.77 -16.45
C ARG A 24 5.73 -4.07 -17.13
N ALA A 25 7.03 -4.37 -17.04
CA ALA A 25 7.50 -5.73 -17.28
C ALA A 25 6.65 -6.63 -16.38
N TYR A 26 6.01 -7.63 -16.96
CA TYR A 26 5.09 -8.54 -16.26
C TYR A 26 5.72 -8.95 -14.93
N LEU A 27 5.13 -8.51 -13.81
CA LEU A 27 5.51 -8.99 -12.49
C LEU A 27 5.14 -10.48 -12.47
N GLY A 28 6.16 -11.33 -12.48
CA GLY A 28 6.05 -12.76 -12.69
C GLY A 28 5.80 -13.55 -11.41
N SER A 29 5.82 -12.89 -10.25
CA SER A 29 5.57 -13.54 -8.96
C SER A 29 5.00 -12.61 -7.89
N LEU A 30 4.41 -13.19 -6.85
CA LEU A 30 3.84 -12.46 -5.73
C LEU A 30 4.89 -11.57 -5.02
N LEU A 31 6.12 -12.06 -4.87
CA LEU A 31 7.19 -11.28 -4.23
C LEU A 31 7.63 -10.07 -5.07
N GLU A 32 7.58 -10.17 -6.40
CA GLU A 32 7.82 -9.02 -7.28
C GLU A 32 6.72 -7.96 -7.14
N TYR A 33 5.46 -8.38 -7.00
CA TYR A 33 4.37 -7.48 -6.61
C TYR A 33 4.62 -6.83 -5.25
N GLY A 34 5.08 -7.59 -4.26
CA GLY A 34 5.42 -7.04 -2.94
C GLY A 34 6.47 -5.94 -3.02
N ARG A 35 7.56 -6.16 -3.78
CA ARG A 35 8.57 -5.11 -3.99
C ARG A 35 8.01 -3.90 -4.73
N ALA A 36 7.16 -4.10 -5.74
CA ALA A 36 6.50 -3.01 -6.45
C ALA A 36 5.59 -2.19 -5.52
N VAL A 37 4.77 -2.85 -4.70
CA VAL A 37 3.91 -2.18 -3.72
C VAL A 37 4.73 -1.41 -2.69
N LEU A 38 5.80 -2.00 -2.15
CA LEU A 38 6.62 -1.34 -1.13
C LEU A 38 7.41 -0.16 -1.69
N THR A 39 7.77 -0.15 -2.98
CA THR A 39 8.50 0.96 -3.62
C THR A 39 7.59 2.04 -4.20
N GLU A 40 6.30 1.74 -4.40
CA GLU A 40 5.29 2.71 -4.82
C GLU A 40 4.99 3.74 -3.73
N LYS A 41 4.82 5.01 -4.11
CA LYS A 41 4.53 6.13 -3.22
C LYS A 41 3.05 6.42 -3.11
N GLU A 42 2.31 6.21 -4.21
CA GLU A 42 0.92 6.61 -4.32
C GLU A 42 -0.03 5.53 -3.75
N PRO A 43 -0.87 5.86 -2.75
CA PRO A 43 -1.75 4.87 -2.10
C PRO A 43 -2.70 4.15 -3.05
N TRP A 44 -3.26 4.86 -4.03
CA TRP A 44 -4.17 4.25 -5.01
C TRP A 44 -3.46 3.22 -5.89
N GLN A 45 -2.17 3.40 -6.16
CA GLN A 45 -1.41 2.50 -7.02
C GLN A 45 -1.02 1.24 -6.25
N LYS A 46 -0.72 1.35 -4.95
CA LYS A 46 -0.58 0.20 -4.05
C LYS A 46 -1.86 -0.63 -4.01
N LYS A 47 -3.02 0.00 -3.93
CA LYS A 47 -4.33 -0.66 -4.06
C LYS A 47 -4.45 -1.41 -5.38
N VAL A 48 -4.23 -0.75 -6.52
CA VAL A 48 -4.33 -1.39 -7.85
C VAL A 48 -3.43 -2.62 -7.95
N LEU A 49 -2.18 -2.51 -7.52
CA LEU A 49 -1.24 -3.63 -7.52
C LEU A 49 -1.68 -4.77 -6.60
N THR A 50 -2.27 -4.45 -5.45
CA THR A 50 -2.75 -5.45 -4.48
C THR A 50 -3.91 -6.25 -5.04
N HIS A 51 -4.93 -5.59 -5.60
CA HIS A 51 -6.07 -6.25 -6.25
C HIS A 51 -5.63 -7.09 -7.46
N GLU A 52 -4.69 -6.57 -8.26
CA GLU A 52 -4.13 -7.30 -9.40
C GLU A 52 -3.42 -8.59 -8.94
N ALA A 53 -2.56 -8.49 -7.93
CA ALA A 53 -1.88 -9.64 -7.35
C ALA A 53 -2.86 -10.66 -6.77
N ARG A 54 -3.85 -10.22 -5.97
CA ARG A 54 -4.88 -11.10 -5.39
C ARG A 54 -5.61 -11.87 -6.48
N LYS A 55 -6.06 -11.17 -7.52
CA LYS A 55 -6.78 -11.79 -8.64
C LYS A 55 -5.95 -12.87 -9.33
N LEU A 56 -4.68 -12.60 -9.62
CA LEU A 56 -3.80 -13.55 -10.31
C LEU A 56 -3.38 -14.72 -9.42
N PHE A 57 -3.21 -14.47 -8.12
CA PHE A 57 -2.85 -15.49 -7.13
C PHE A 57 -3.99 -16.49 -6.95
N VAL A 58 -5.21 -16.00 -6.73
CA VAL A 58 -6.41 -16.86 -6.58
C VAL A 58 -6.71 -17.66 -7.85
N SER A 59 -6.36 -17.15 -9.03
CA SER A 59 -6.50 -17.91 -10.29
C SER A 59 -5.37 -18.92 -10.54
N GLY A 60 -4.42 -19.07 -9.62
CA GLY A 60 -3.25 -19.94 -9.77
C GLY A 60 -2.28 -19.48 -10.87
N SER A 61 -2.42 -18.24 -11.35
CA SER A 61 -1.64 -17.68 -12.46
C SER A 61 -0.43 -16.88 -11.99
N LEU A 62 -0.25 -16.74 -10.67
CA LEU A 62 0.86 -16.01 -10.06
C LEU A 62 1.57 -16.91 -9.04
N PRO A 63 2.76 -17.44 -9.35
CA PRO A 63 3.53 -18.19 -8.36
C PRO A 63 4.00 -17.26 -7.23
N VAL A 64 4.21 -17.81 -6.04
CA VAL A 64 4.77 -17.04 -4.91
C VAL A 64 6.15 -16.47 -5.28
N ARG A 65 7.04 -17.32 -5.81
CA ARG A 65 8.43 -16.98 -6.12
C ARG A 65 8.67 -16.96 -7.62
N GLY A 66 9.42 -15.95 -8.08
CA GLY A 66 9.92 -15.84 -9.45
C GLY A 66 11.31 -16.44 -9.60
N SER A 67 11.99 -16.10 -10.70
CA SER A 67 13.37 -16.55 -10.97
C SER A 67 14.42 -15.89 -10.07
N ALA A 68 14.10 -14.74 -9.46
CA ALA A 68 14.94 -14.04 -8.50
C ALA A 68 14.17 -13.73 -7.22
N LEU A 69 14.87 -13.75 -6.09
CA LEU A 69 14.30 -13.28 -4.82
C LEU A 69 14.14 -11.76 -4.89
N ALA A 70 12.93 -11.27 -4.63
CA ALA A 70 12.70 -9.85 -4.48
C ALA A 70 13.17 -9.43 -3.09
N GLU A 71 14.25 -8.66 -3.01
CA GLU A 71 14.71 -8.12 -1.73
C GLU A 71 13.73 -7.08 -1.19
N ALA A 72 13.42 -7.19 0.10
CA ALA A 72 12.62 -6.19 0.81
C ALA A 72 13.38 -4.87 0.88
N PRO A 73 12.77 -3.73 0.53
CA PRO A 73 13.41 -2.44 0.76
C PRO A 73 13.61 -2.20 2.26
N ALA A 74 14.57 -1.34 2.60
CA ALA A 74 14.83 -0.96 4.00
C ALA A 74 13.58 -0.34 4.67
N SER A 75 12.78 0.40 3.90
CA SER A 75 11.49 0.94 4.31
C SER A 75 10.57 1.05 3.10
N TRP A 76 9.25 1.00 3.31
CA TRP A 76 8.31 1.30 2.24
C TRP A 76 8.29 2.79 1.88
N SER A 77 8.16 3.05 0.59
CA SER A 77 7.96 4.38 0.02
C SER A 77 6.68 5.03 0.55
N ARG A 78 6.78 6.34 0.78
CA ARG A 78 5.66 7.22 1.16
C ARG A 78 5.62 8.40 0.21
N ASN A 79 4.43 8.94 0.03
CA ASN A 79 4.25 10.23 -0.63
C ASN A 79 4.81 11.36 0.24
N GLU A 80 5.07 12.52 -0.37
CA GLU A 80 5.67 13.68 0.32
C GLU A 80 4.73 14.31 1.37
N ARG A 81 3.42 14.02 1.28
CA ARG A 81 2.40 14.54 2.19
C ARG A 81 1.37 13.47 2.54
N PRO A 82 0.86 13.41 3.78
CA PRO A 82 1.16 14.33 4.89
C PRO A 82 2.59 14.16 5.44
N ALA A 83 3.11 15.21 6.07
CA ALA A 83 4.41 15.13 6.73
C ALA A 83 4.32 14.18 7.93
N VAL A 84 5.38 13.40 8.14
CA VAL A 84 5.49 12.57 9.34
C VAL A 84 5.87 13.49 10.49
N VAL A 85 5.07 13.46 11.55
CA VAL A 85 5.26 14.25 12.78
C VAL A 85 5.38 13.30 13.96
N ASP A 86 5.93 13.78 15.07
CA ASP A 86 5.98 12.98 16.30
C ASP A 86 4.58 12.74 16.86
N PRO A 87 4.33 11.62 17.57
CA PRO A 87 3.02 11.33 18.15
C PRO A 87 2.48 12.44 19.07
N SER A 88 3.36 13.19 19.74
CA SER A 88 2.99 14.34 20.57
C SER A 88 2.51 15.55 19.78
N GLU A 89 2.88 15.63 18.50
CA GLU A 89 2.51 16.71 17.58
C GLU A 89 1.26 16.35 16.74
N MET A 90 0.72 15.14 16.90
CA MET A 90 -0.48 14.71 16.20
C MET A 90 -1.68 15.58 16.63
N PRO A 91 -2.36 16.25 15.68
CA PRO A 91 -3.48 17.12 16.02
C PRO A 91 -4.67 16.32 16.53
N LYS A 92 -5.40 16.92 17.46
CA LYS A 92 -6.66 16.35 17.96
C LYS A 92 -7.79 16.65 16.97
N PRO A 93 -8.86 15.82 16.93
CA PRO A 93 -9.98 16.03 16.01
C PRO A 93 -10.60 17.44 16.08
N LYS A 94 -10.64 18.04 17.27
CA LYS A 94 -11.17 19.40 17.50
C LYS A 94 -10.27 20.53 16.97
N ASP A 95 -8.98 20.25 16.83
CA ASP A 95 -7.95 21.20 16.40
C ASP A 95 -7.64 21.02 14.89
N ALA A 96 -8.15 19.94 14.30
CA ALA A 96 -8.06 19.67 12.87
C ALA A 96 -9.08 20.48 12.07
N GLU A 97 -8.67 20.94 10.89
CA GLU A 97 -9.57 21.61 9.96
C GLU A 97 -10.48 20.59 9.28
N GLY A 98 -11.80 20.76 9.41
CA GLY A 98 -12.81 19.88 8.82
C GLY A 98 -13.79 19.32 9.85
N SER A 99 -14.65 18.40 9.44
CA SER A 99 -15.52 17.70 10.39
C SER A 99 -14.74 16.60 11.11
N ALA A 100 -15.12 16.29 12.35
CA ALA A 100 -14.54 15.19 13.10
C ALA A 100 -14.66 13.84 12.35
N ILE A 101 -15.75 13.65 11.60
CA ILE A 101 -15.96 12.46 10.76
C ILE A 101 -14.87 12.35 9.69
N LEU A 102 -14.56 13.43 8.97
CA LEU A 102 -13.50 13.42 7.96
C LEU A 102 -12.13 13.14 8.57
N PHE A 103 -11.86 13.69 9.76
CA PHE A 103 -10.62 13.40 10.49
C PHE A 103 -10.49 11.90 10.81
N TYR A 104 -11.55 11.28 11.34
CA TYR A 104 -11.52 9.85 11.68
C TYR A 104 -11.46 8.97 10.44
N LEU A 105 -12.20 9.29 9.37
CA LEU A 105 -12.12 8.53 8.11
C LEU A 105 -10.71 8.60 7.49
N HIS A 106 -10.08 9.78 7.52
CA HIS A 106 -8.71 9.94 7.04
C HIS A 106 -7.70 9.16 7.90
N SER A 107 -7.89 9.20 9.22
CA SER A 107 -7.05 8.44 10.15
C SER A 107 -7.19 6.93 9.90
N LEU A 108 -8.42 6.45 9.68
CA LEU A 108 -8.68 5.04 9.34
C LEU A 108 -8.00 4.67 8.02
N ALA A 109 -8.11 5.49 6.97
CA ALA A 109 -7.44 5.24 5.71
C ALA A 109 -5.90 5.12 5.84
N HIS A 110 -5.28 5.83 6.79
CA HIS A 110 -3.86 5.66 7.09
C HIS A 110 -3.55 4.36 7.84
N VAL A 111 -4.45 3.90 8.73
CA VAL A 111 -4.33 2.59 9.37
C VAL A 111 -4.40 1.49 8.32
N GLU A 112 -5.37 1.54 7.41
CA GLU A 112 -5.51 0.54 6.34
C GLU A 112 -4.31 0.54 5.39
N LEU A 113 -3.83 1.73 5.00
CA LEU A 113 -2.62 1.83 4.18
C LEU A 113 -1.39 1.22 4.88
N ASN A 114 -1.27 1.40 6.20
CA ASN A 114 -0.19 0.76 6.97
C ASN A 114 -0.37 -0.76 7.04
N ALA A 115 -1.60 -1.27 7.17
CA ALA A 115 -1.88 -2.70 7.16
C ALA A 115 -1.50 -3.35 5.81
N ILE A 116 -1.85 -2.71 4.68
CA ILE A 116 -1.41 -3.14 3.34
C ILE A 116 0.12 -3.22 3.29
N ASN A 117 0.82 -2.14 3.66
CA ASN A 117 2.29 -2.13 3.62
C ASN A 117 2.89 -3.22 4.52
N LEU A 118 2.34 -3.45 5.71
CA LEU A 118 2.83 -4.46 6.64
C LEU A 118 2.66 -5.89 6.12
N CYS A 119 1.53 -6.19 5.49
CA CYS A 119 1.29 -7.51 4.88
C CYS A 119 2.30 -7.79 3.77
N TRP A 120 2.48 -6.83 2.86
CA TRP A 120 3.47 -6.94 1.78
C TRP A 120 4.90 -7.03 2.29
N ASP A 121 5.25 -6.20 3.27
CA ASP A 121 6.57 -6.21 3.91
C ASP A 121 6.90 -7.55 4.55
N THR A 122 5.93 -8.13 5.26
CA THR A 122 6.06 -9.46 5.87
C THR A 122 6.31 -10.54 4.80
N MET A 123 5.48 -10.59 3.75
CA MET A 123 5.64 -11.57 2.66
C MET A 123 7.03 -11.49 2.00
N VAL A 124 7.54 -10.28 1.75
CA VAL A 124 8.83 -10.08 1.09
C VAL A 124 10.00 -10.36 2.03
N ARG A 125 9.92 -9.95 3.31
CA ARG A 125 11.00 -10.16 4.29
C ARG A 125 11.23 -11.63 4.62
N PHE A 126 10.17 -12.44 4.68
CA PHE A 126 10.27 -13.88 4.93
C PHE A 126 10.42 -14.72 3.65
N SER A 127 10.73 -14.09 2.51
CA SER A 127 10.88 -14.77 1.22
C SER A 127 12.02 -15.80 1.18
N ASN A 128 13.04 -15.65 2.02
CA ASN A 128 14.19 -16.55 2.16
C ASN A 128 13.92 -17.76 3.07
N VAL A 129 12.79 -17.77 3.78
CA VAL A 129 12.34 -18.91 4.58
C VAL A 129 11.27 -19.66 3.81
N GLU A 130 11.32 -21.00 3.84
CA GLU A 130 10.27 -21.82 3.25
C GLU A 130 9.00 -21.69 4.09
N MET A 131 8.00 -20.99 3.53
CA MET A 131 6.69 -20.78 4.14
C MET A 131 5.63 -21.49 3.32
N PRO A 132 4.60 -22.09 3.94
CA PRO A 132 3.46 -22.67 3.23
C PRO A 132 2.75 -21.64 2.35
N GLU A 133 2.08 -22.09 1.30
CA GLU A 133 1.31 -21.20 0.41
C GLU A 133 0.21 -20.43 1.16
N ASP A 134 -0.45 -21.08 2.12
CA ASP A 134 -1.49 -20.49 2.99
C ASP A 134 -1.00 -19.24 3.75
N PHE A 135 0.28 -19.18 4.10
CA PHE A 135 0.86 -17.98 4.74
C PHE A 135 0.77 -16.76 3.83
N TYR A 136 1.04 -16.94 2.53
CA TYR A 136 0.94 -15.88 1.54
C TYR A 136 -0.52 -15.59 1.20
N ASP A 137 -1.37 -16.61 1.12
CA ASP A 137 -2.80 -16.43 0.82
C ASP A 137 -3.50 -15.57 1.90
N GLU A 138 -3.27 -15.89 3.18
CA GLU A 138 -3.89 -15.16 4.29
C GLU A 138 -3.40 -13.70 4.37
N LEU A 139 -2.10 -13.45 4.22
CA LEU A 139 -1.57 -12.08 4.19
C LEU A 139 -2.04 -11.29 2.97
N LEU A 140 -2.13 -11.93 1.81
CA LEU A 140 -2.62 -11.30 0.59
C LEU A 140 -4.12 -11.00 0.68
N ARG A 141 -4.90 -11.87 1.32
CA ARG A 141 -6.32 -11.63 1.59
C ARG A 141 -6.51 -10.42 2.51
N VAL A 142 -5.75 -10.32 3.59
CA VAL A 142 -5.80 -9.13 4.47
C VAL A 142 -5.43 -7.88 3.68
N ALA A 143 -4.33 -7.91 2.92
CA ALA A 143 -3.93 -6.77 2.10
C ALA A 143 -5.02 -6.35 1.08
N ASP A 144 -5.71 -7.31 0.47
CA ASP A 144 -6.81 -7.07 -0.46
C ASP A 144 -8.00 -6.41 0.25
N ASP A 145 -8.38 -6.92 1.42
CA ASP A 145 -9.49 -6.42 2.23
C ASP A 145 -9.26 -4.98 2.71
N GLU A 146 -8.06 -4.63 3.16
CA GLU A 146 -7.73 -3.26 3.61
C GLU A 146 -7.55 -2.28 2.44
N SER A 147 -7.45 -2.79 1.21
CA SER A 147 -7.32 -1.97 0.00
C SER A 147 -8.65 -1.62 -0.67
N ARG A 148 -9.78 -1.77 0.03
CA ARG A 148 -11.13 -1.56 -0.54
C ARG A 148 -11.51 -0.11 -0.85
#